data_AF-A0A2G5WQE7-F1
#
_entry.id   AF-A0A2G5WQE7-F1
#
_cell.length_a   1.000
_cell.length_b   1.000
_cell.length_c   1.000
_cell.angle_alpha   90.00
_cell.angle_beta   90.00
_cell.angle_gamma   90.00
#
_symmetry.space_group_name_H-M   'P 1'
#
loop_
_entity.id
_entity.type
_entity.pdbx_description
1 polymer ?
#
loop_
_entity_poly.entity_id
_entity_poly.type
_entity_poly.pdbx_seq_one_letter_code
_entity_poly.pdbx_strand_id
1 'polypeptide(L)'
;MKEVNFLDRVMDFEQQLDSMQKQFRELIGFVAEMTEENHSLRLENHHLRTRLDEIDKITQEIEEAARDERPKKLDVGEGVDNLARLYNEGFHVCNVHYGSSRKGEDCLFCLSFLNKQNG
;
A
#
# COMPACT_ATOMS: atom_id res chain seq x y z
N MET A 1 47.85 -26.13 43.52
CA MET A 1 47.80 -25.93 42.05
C MET A 1 46.46 -26.29 41.43
N LYS A 2 45.68 -27.27 41.95
CA LYS A 2 44.36 -27.64 41.40
C LYS A 2 43.21 -26.67 41.73
N GLU A 3 43.26 -25.96 42.86
CA GLU A 3 42.17 -25.06 43.29
C GLU A 3 42.09 -23.76 42.48
N VAL A 4 43.24 -23.21 42.06
CA VAL A 4 43.29 -22.00 41.23
C VAL A 4 42.55 -22.21 39.89
N ASN A 5 42.75 -23.38 39.28
CA ASN A 5 42.13 -23.75 38.00
C ASN A 5 40.60 -23.92 38.07
N PHE A 6 40.06 -24.23 39.27
CA PHE A 6 38.62 -24.34 39.46
C PHE A 6 37.98 -22.96 39.62
N LEU A 7 38.62 -22.08 40.38
CA LEU A 7 38.14 -20.72 40.63
C LEU A 7 38.11 -19.90 39.33
N ASP A 8 39.14 -20.05 38.48
CA ASP A 8 39.21 -19.43 37.15
C ASP A 8 38.01 -19.86 36.26
N ARG A 9 37.66 -21.15 36.26
CA ARG A 9 36.50 -21.65 35.48
C ARG A 9 35.16 -21.13 35.98
N VAL A 10 35.03 -20.94 37.29
CA VAL A 10 33.81 -20.36 37.88
C VAL A 10 33.70 -18.87 37.51
N MET A 11 34.82 -18.14 37.50
CA MET A 11 34.86 -16.75 37.05
C MET A 11 34.55 -16.60 35.55
N ASP A 12 35.07 -17.49 34.71
CA ASP A 12 34.74 -17.52 33.28
C ASP A 12 33.25 -17.77 33.05
N PHE A 13 32.67 -18.69 33.82
CA PHE A 13 31.23 -18.98 33.75
C PHE A 13 30.38 -17.79 34.24
N GLU A 14 30.82 -17.08 35.29
CA GLU A 14 30.18 -15.85 35.74
C GLU A 14 30.17 -14.78 34.64
N GLN A 15 31.31 -14.57 33.95
CA GLN A 15 31.38 -13.63 32.82
C GLN A 15 30.47 -14.03 31.66
N GLN A 16 30.39 -15.33 31.35
CA GLN A 16 29.47 -15.82 30.32
C GLN A 16 28.01 -15.60 30.71
N LEU A 17 27.64 -15.82 31.97
CA LEU A 17 26.30 -15.51 32.48
C LEU A 17 25.98 -14.03 32.38
N ASP A 18 26.90 -13.14 32.75
CA ASP A 18 26.70 -11.69 32.63
C ASP A 18 26.55 -11.26 31.17
N SER A 19 27.37 -11.81 30.27
CA SER A 19 27.24 -11.58 28.83
C SER A 19 25.87 -12.05 28.30
N MET A 20 25.44 -13.24 28.67
CA MET A 20 24.14 -13.79 28.26
C MET A 20 22.98 -12.95 28.81
N GLN A 21 23.10 -12.47 30.05
CA GLN A 21 22.10 -11.56 30.63
C GLN A 21 22.03 -10.22 29.89
N LYS A 22 23.16 -9.66 29.45
CA LYS A 22 23.19 -8.44 28.64
C LYS A 22 22.49 -8.66 27.29
N GLN A 23 22.84 -9.73 26.60
CA GLN A 23 22.18 -10.11 25.34
C GLN A 23 20.68 -10.32 25.51
N PHE A 24 20.25 -10.93 26.62
CA PHE A 24 18.83 -11.13 26.90
C PHE A 24 18.09 -9.80 27.14
N ARG A 25 18.72 -8.84 27.82
CA ARG A 25 18.15 -7.49 28.00
C ARG A 25 18.02 -6.75 26.67
N GLU A 26 19.03 -6.84 25.80
CA GLU A 26 18.97 -6.27 24.46
C GLU A 26 17.84 -6.89 23.63
N LEU A 27 17.69 -8.22 23.68
CA LEU A 27 16.60 -8.92 23.00
C LEU A 27 15.22 -8.49 23.50
N ILE A 28 15.04 -8.31 24.82
CA ILE A 28 13.78 -7.77 25.37
C ILE A 28 13.48 -6.39 24.79
N GLY A 29 14.49 -5.52 24.70
CA GLY A 29 14.33 -4.18 24.11
C GLY A 29 13.88 -4.26 22.65
N PHE A 30 14.53 -5.11 21.86
CA PHE A 30 14.16 -5.33 20.46
C PHE A 30 12.74 -5.89 20.29
N VAL A 31 12.34 -6.85 21.14
CA VAL A 31 10.98 -7.40 21.11
C VAL A 31 9.94 -6.34 21.49
N ALA A 32 10.24 -5.46 22.45
CA ALA A 32 9.36 -4.37 22.82
C ALA A 32 9.13 -3.40 21.66
N GLU A 33 10.21 -2.94 21.01
CA GLU A 33 10.16 -2.07 19.83
C GLU A 33 9.36 -2.72 18.69
N MET A 34 9.67 -3.97 18.35
CA MET A 34 8.95 -4.71 17.31
C MET A 34 7.45 -4.87 17.63
N THR A 35 7.10 -5.06 18.90
CA THR A 35 5.70 -5.19 19.32
C THR A 35 4.95 -3.87 19.16
N GLU A 36 5.59 -2.74 19.51
CA GLU A 36 5.03 -1.41 19.32
C GLU A 36 4.82 -1.09 17.84
N GLU A 37 5.81 -1.34 16.99
CA GLU A 37 5.71 -1.15 15.55
C GLU A 37 4.59 -2.02 14.96
N ASN A 38 4.52 -3.30 15.35
CA ASN A 38 3.45 -4.20 14.89
C ASN A 38 2.06 -3.70 15.29
N HIS A 39 1.92 -3.18 16.52
CA HIS A 39 0.67 -2.61 16.99
C HIS A 39 0.27 -1.38 16.17
N SER A 40 1.21 -0.46 15.93
CA SER A 40 1.01 0.73 15.11
C SER A 40 0.56 0.36 13.69
N LEU A 41 1.26 -0.58 13.03
CA LEU A 41 0.92 -1.05 11.70
C LEU A 41 -0.45 -1.72 11.64
N ARG A 42 -0.83 -2.50 12.66
CA ARG A 42 -2.16 -3.11 12.74
C ARG A 42 -3.25 -2.06 12.84
N LEU A 43 -3.04 -1.01 13.62
CA LEU A 43 -3.99 0.09 13.76
C LEU A 43 -4.13 0.88 12.45
N GLU A 44 -3.02 1.20 11.79
CA GLU A 44 -3.03 1.86 10.49
C GLU A 44 -3.75 1.00 9.43
N ASN A 45 -3.45 -0.30 9.38
CA ASN A 45 -4.12 -1.21 8.46
C ASN A 45 -5.63 -1.27 8.71
N HIS A 46 -6.05 -1.26 9.96
CA HIS A 46 -7.46 -1.19 10.32
C HIS A 46 -8.10 0.11 9.81
N HIS A 47 -7.50 1.27 10.08
CA HIS A 47 -8.00 2.56 9.60
C HIS A 47 -8.08 2.63 8.07
N LEU A 48 -7.08 2.10 7.36
CA LEU A 48 -7.08 2.06 5.90
C LEU A 48 -8.23 1.20 5.37
N ARG A 49 -8.47 0.03 5.97
CA ARG A 49 -9.61 -0.83 5.60
C ARG A 49 -10.94 -0.13 5.84
N THR A 50 -11.12 0.52 6.99
CA THR A 50 -12.35 1.28 7.27
C THR A 50 -12.59 2.37 6.24
N ARG A 51 -11.55 3.13 5.86
CA ARG A 51 -11.67 4.15 4.82
C ARG A 51 -12.00 3.57 3.45
N LEU A 52 -11.43 2.41 3.10
CA LEU A 52 -11.78 1.73 1.86
C LEU A 52 -13.24 1.28 1.87
N ASP A 53 -13.72 0.71 2.98
CA ASP A 53 -15.13 0.32 3.13
C ASP A 53 -16.07 1.53 3.02
N GLU A 54 -15.68 2.69 3.56
CA GLU A 54 -16.43 3.95 3.42
C GLU A 54 -16.48 4.43 1.97
N ILE A 55 -15.34 4.40 1.26
CA ILE A 55 -15.26 4.76 -0.16
C ILE A 55 -16.11 3.80 -1.00
N ASP A 56 -16.05 2.50 -0.74
CA ASP A 56 -16.83 1.50 -1.45
C ASP A 56 -18.33 1.73 -1.25
N LYS A 57 -18.78 2.07 -0.03
CA LYS A 57 -20.17 2.44 0.23
C LYS A 57 -20.59 3.70 -0.52
N ILE A 58 -19.77 4.76 -0.49
CA ILE A 58 -20.06 6.00 -1.22
C ILE A 58 -20.14 5.72 -2.72
N THR A 59 -19.23 4.88 -3.25
CA THR A 59 -19.22 4.49 -4.66
C THR A 59 -20.49 3.70 -5.02
N GLN A 60 -20.91 2.76 -4.18
CA GLN A 60 -22.16 2.01 -4.35
C GLN A 60 -23.39 2.93 -4.29
N GLU A 61 -23.45 3.88 -3.35
CA GLU A 61 -24.54 4.87 -3.25
C GLU A 61 -24.61 5.76 -4.50
N ILE A 62 -23.46 6.17 -5.05
CA ILE A 62 -23.39 6.92 -6.31
C ILE A 62 -23.86 6.06 -7.49
N GLU A 63 -23.45 4.80 -7.56
CA GLU A 63 -23.90 3.85 -8.60
C GLU A 63 -25.40 3.53 -8.51
N GLU A 64 -25.95 3.42 -7.30
CA GLU A 64 -27.39 3.20 -7.06
C GLU A 64 -28.22 4.44 -7.39
N ALA A 65 -27.76 5.64 -7.01
CA ALA A 65 -28.39 6.90 -7.39
C ALA A 65 -28.37 7.13 -8.91
N ALA A 66 -27.29 6.71 -9.60
CA ALA A 66 -27.20 6.74 -11.05
C ALA A 66 -28.15 5.73 -11.74
N ARG A 67 -28.51 4.63 -11.07
CA ARG A 67 -29.49 3.64 -11.57
C ARG A 67 -30.94 4.10 -11.47
N ASP A 68 -31.28 4.95 -10.50
CA ASP A 68 -32.65 5.46 -10.33
C ASP A 68 -33.01 6.60 -11.31
N GLU A 69 -32.02 7.25 -11.94
CA GLU A 69 -32.26 8.36 -12.88
C GLU A 69 -32.24 8.02 -14.38
N ARG A 70 -31.93 6.78 -14.84
CA ARG A 70 -32.05 6.45 -16.28
C ARG A 70 -32.15 4.94 -16.60
N PRO A 71 -32.85 4.57 -17.70
CA PRO A 71 -33.17 3.18 -18.03
C PRO A 71 -31.96 2.42 -18.57
N LYS A 72 -31.83 1.16 -18.13
CA LYS A 72 -31.16 0.01 -18.80
C LYS A 72 -30.08 0.36 -19.84
N LYS A 73 -28.81 0.35 -19.40
CA LYS A 73 -27.67 -0.35 -20.01
C LYS A 73 -26.41 -0.03 -19.19
N LEU A 74 -26.03 -0.95 -18.32
CA LEU A 74 -24.63 -1.09 -17.92
C LEU A 74 -23.87 -1.46 -19.20
N ASP A 75 -23.19 -0.50 -19.80
CA ASP A 75 -22.36 -0.74 -20.98
C ASP A 75 -20.98 -0.17 -20.71
N VAL A 76 -19.97 -0.88 -21.17
CA VAL A 76 -18.52 -0.66 -20.99
C VAL A 76 -18.04 0.72 -21.50
N GLY A 77 -18.96 1.60 -21.92
CA GLY A 77 -18.75 2.93 -22.47
C GLY A 77 -18.43 4.03 -21.45
N GLU A 78 -18.95 4.04 -20.21
CA GLU A 78 -18.75 5.22 -19.32
C GLU A 78 -17.29 5.47 -18.93
N GLY A 79 -16.52 4.39 -18.67
CA GLY A 79 -15.09 4.50 -18.37
C GLY A 79 -14.27 4.92 -19.57
N VAL A 80 -14.62 4.44 -20.77
CA VAL A 80 -13.97 4.81 -22.04
C VAL A 80 -14.34 6.23 -22.45
N ASP A 81 -15.59 6.64 -22.24
CA ASP A 81 -16.12 7.96 -22.54
C ASP A 81 -15.48 9.03 -21.66
N ASN A 82 -15.23 8.74 -20.37
CA ASN A 82 -14.52 9.67 -19.50
C ASN A 82 -13.06 9.85 -19.95
N LEU A 83 -12.38 8.78 -20.38
CA LEU A 83 -11.03 8.86 -20.92
C LEU A 83 -11.00 9.59 -22.28
N ALA A 84 -12.00 9.37 -23.14
CA ALA A 84 -12.16 10.12 -24.38
C ALA A 84 -12.39 11.63 -24.10
N ARG A 85 -13.16 11.96 -23.06
CA ARG A 85 -13.37 13.35 -22.62
C ARG A 85 -12.06 14.00 -22.16
N LEU A 86 -11.29 13.36 -21.29
CA LEU A 86 -9.97 13.85 -20.85
C LEU A 86 -9.00 14.04 -22.01
N TYR A 87 -9.02 13.13 -22.99
CA TYR A 87 -8.23 13.26 -24.21
C TYR A 87 -8.62 14.50 -25.04
N ASN A 88 -9.93 14.76 -25.18
CA ASN A 88 -10.47 15.92 -25.90
C ASN A 88 -10.23 17.25 -25.17
N GLU A 89 -10.15 17.22 -23.84
CA GLU A 89 -9.75 18.37 -23.01
C GLU A 89 -8.24 18.69 -23.11
N GLY A 90 -7.47 17.85 -23.83
CA GLY A 90 -6.07 18.07 -24.11
C GLY A 90 -5.13 17.44 -23.10
N PHE A 91 -5.57 16.41 -22.38
CA PHE A 91 -4.73 15.64 -21.45
C PHE A 91 -4.35 14.27 -22.04
N HIS A 92 -3.21 13.75 -21.61
CA HIS A 92 -2.78 12.40 -21.95
C HIS A 92 -3.53 11.36 -21.10
N VAL A 93 -3.97 10.28 -21.73
CA VAL A 93 -4.61 9.12 -21.07
C VAL A 93 -3.77 7.83 -21.18
N CYS A 94 -2.59 7.90 -21.79
CA CYS A 94 -1.64 6.79 -21.81
C CYS A 94 -0.85 6.69 -20.50
N ASN A 95 -0.39 5.48 -20.19
CA ASN A 95 0.43 5.19 -19.01
C ASN A 95 1.73 6.01 -18.92
N VAL A 96 2.28 6.48 -20.05
CA VAL A 96 3.54 7.22 -20.08
C VAL A 96 3.41 8.66 -19.55
N HIS A 97 2.26 9.29 -19.81
CA HIS A 97 2.08 10.73 -19.58
C HIS A 97 0.74 11.08 -18.91
N TYR A 98 0.08 10.11 -18.27
CA TYR A 98 -1.28 10.23 -17.75
C TYR A 98 -1.52 11.55 -16.99
N GLY A 99 -2.57 12.29 -17.40
CA GLY A 99 -3.00 13.55 -16.77
C GLY A 99 -2.16 14.79 -17.11
N SER A 100 -1.08 14.66 -17.88
CA SER A 100 -0.30 15.83 -18.34
C SER A 100 -0.90 16.47 -19.59
N SER A 101 -0.63 17.77 -19.79
CA SER A 101 -1.16 18.53 -20.93
C SER A 101 -0.44 18.19 -22.23
N ARG A 102 -1.22 17.92 -23.29
CA ARG A 102 -0.77 17.60 -24.65
C ARG A 102 -0.31 18.82 -25.45
N LYS A 103 -0.51 20.04 -24.95
CA LYS A 103 -0.18 21.30 -25.65
C LYS A 103 -0.65 21.38 -27.12
N GLY A 104 -1.66 20.59 -27.49
CA GLY A 104 -2.22 20.53 -28.84
C GLY A 104 -1.66 19.44 -29.78
N GLU A 105 -0.75 18.57 -29.34
CA GLU A 105 -0.21 17.48 -30.18
C GLU A 105 -0.96 16.14 -30.00
N ASP A 106 -1.22 15.42 -31.09
CA ASP A 106 -1.84 14.09 -31.08
C ASP A 106 -0.89 12.98 -30.63
N CYS A 107 -1.26 12.30 -29.54
CA CYS A 107 -0.49 11.19 -28.98
C CYS A 107 -0.99 9.86 -29.56
N LEU A 108 -0.17 9.21 -30.40
CA LEU A 108 -0.46 7.91 -31.02
C LEU A 108 -0.78 6.80 -29.99
N PHE A 109 -0.16 6.85 -28.81
CA PHE A 109 -0.42 5.88 -27.74
C PHE A 109 -1.82 6.04 -27.13
N CYS A 110 -2.28 7.28 -26.94
CA CYS A 110 -3.63 7.53 -26.46
C CYS A 110 -4.69 7.06 -27.48
N LEU A 111 -4.45 7.33 -28.77
CA LEU A 111 -5.32 6.89 -29.85
C LEU A 111 -5.35 5.37 -29.97
N SER A 112 -4.21 4.70 -29.88
CA SER A 112 -4.15 3.23 -29.89
C SER A 112 -4.84 2.60 -28.68
N PHE A 113 -4.83 3.27 -27.53
CA PHE A 113 -5.51 2.80 -26.33
C PHE A 113 -7.03 2.93 -26.47
N LEU A 114 -7.51 4.07 -26.96
CA LEU A 114 -8.95 4.31 -27.18
C LEU A 114 -9.52 3.46 -28.32
N ASN A 115 -8.75 3.20 -29.39
CA ASN A 115 -9.22 2.44 -30.54
C ASN A 115 -9.13 0.90 -30.37
N LYS A 116 -8.37 0.39 -29.40
CA LYS A 116 -8.25 -1.06 -29.16
C LYS A 116 -9.48 -1.71 -28.52
N GLN A 117 -10.43 -0.91 -28.00
CA GLN A 117 -11.68 -1.44 -27.42
C GLN A 117 -12.87 -1.50 -28.41
N ASN A 118 -12.66 -1.13 -29.68
CA ASN A 118 -13.69 -1.18 -30.73
C ASN A 118 -13.50 -2.34 -31.73
N GLY A 119 -12.81 -3.42 -31.34
CA GLY A 119 -12.57 -4.61 -32.16
C GLY A 119 -12.79 -5.90 -31.38
#